data_AF-A0AAF0I3D3-F1
#
_entry.id   AF-A0AAF0I3D3-F1
#
_cell.length_a   1.000
_cell.length_b   1.000
_cell.length_c   1.000
_cell.angle_alpha   90.00
_cell.angle_beta   90.00
_cell.angle_gamma   90.00
#
_symmetry.space_group_name_H-M   'P 1'
#
loop_
_entity.id
_entity.type
_entity.pdbx_description
1 polymer ?
#
loop_
_entity_poly.entity_id
_entity_poly.type
_entity_poly.pdbx_seq_one_letter_code
_entity_poly.pdbx_strand_id
1 'polypeptide(L)'
;MNRKKFIQSYGGTCSNWTWSWSFVNHEKKMVIFGTWDVESEQERAVILRERWEYNSSNKKQPGYTQAIEHIKLIHQGYELYTFNMIFSEHPDNPEVAVIKDFERNLEKRYLRKDGAVWYADFFPNPFPDEIPAPENYAEGAKKQVTVNSYERDPRARQACIDHYGTVCKCCGFDFEKIYGEHGKGFIHVHHIKPLHTLGENYAVDPINDMIPLCPNCHAMVHRGSEVLLISQLIEKIKIKSGDYTG
;
A
#
# COMPACT_ATOMS: atom_id res chain seq x y z
N MET A 1 2.51 17.07 20.76
CA MET A 1 1.35 17.70 20.09
C MET A 1 0.22 16.68 19.97
N ASN A 2 -1.03 17.04 20.29
CA ASN A 2 -2.17 16.11 20.22
C ASN A 2 -2.73 15.98 18.78
N ARG A 3 -3.52 14.93 18.51
CA ARG A 3 -4.07 14.62 17.18
C ARG A 3 -4.82 15.79 16.56
N LYS A 4 -5.68 16.45 17.34
CA LYS A 4 -6.46 17.60 16.86
C LYS A 4 -5.56 18.75 16.40
N LYS A 5 -4.59 19.16 17.22
CA LYS A 5 -3.63 20.22 16.88
C LYS A 5 -2.75 19.83 15.69
N PHE A 6 -2.37 18.56 15.57
CA PHE A 6 -1.63 18.04 14.41
C PHE A 6 -2.45 18.20 13.13
N ILE A 7 -3.69 17.68 13.07
CA ILE A 7 -4.54 17.82 11.89
C ILE A 7 -4.81 19.30 11.56
N GLN A 8 -5.08 20.12 12.57
CA GLN A 8 -5.29 21.56 12.40
C GLN A 8 -4.04 22.26 11.86
N SER A 9 -2.83 21.81 12.17
CA SER A 9 -1.59 22.37 11.62
C SER A 9 -1.47 22.20 10.10
N TYR A 10 -2.14 21.19 9.53
CA TYR A 10 -2.28 21.02 8.07
C TYR A 10 -3.55 21.68 7.50
N GLY A 11 -4.30 22.42 8.33
CA GLY A 11 -5.59 23.02 7.97
C GLY A 11 -6.74 22.03 7.85
N GLY A 12 -6.56 20.80 8.36
CA GLY A 12 -7.59 19.77 8.33
C GLY A 12 -8.72 20.05 9.34
N THR A 13 -9.95 19.74 8.93
CA THR A 13 -11.14 19.80 9.78
C THR A 13 -12.00 18.56 9.60
N CYS A 14 -12.95 18.36 10.51
CA CYS A 14 -13.97 17.33 10.43
C CYS A 14 -15.26 17.79 11.11
N SER A 15 -16.36 17.09 10.83
CA SER A 15 -17.67 17.40 11.41
C SER A 15 -17.75 17.05 12.90
N ASN A 16 -16.99 16.04 13.35
CA ASN A 16 -16.99 15.58 14.74
C ASN A 16 -15.63 15.01 15.16
N TRP A 17 -14.93 15.70 16.05
CA TRP A 17 -13.59 15.31 16.49
C TRP A 17 -13.54 14.05 17.39
N THR A 18 -14.67 13.67 18.00
CA THR A 18 -14.74 12.56 18.98
C THR A 18 -14.68 11.20 18.29
N TRP A 19 -15.34 11.05 17.14
CA TRP A 19 -15.52 9.75 16.46
C TRP A 19 -14.99 9.73 15.04
N SER A 20 -14.14 10.70 14.69
CA SER A 20 -13.61 10.83 13.35
C SER A 20 -12.19 10.27 13.24
N TRP A 21 -11.99 9.52 12.16
CA TRP A 21 -10.69 9.05 11.67
C TRP A 21 -10.38 9.60 10.27
N SER A 22 -11.14 10.58 9.78
CA SER A 22 -10.98 11.18 8.46
C SER A 22 -11.16 12.70 8.53
N PHE A 23 -10.37 13.46 7.78
CA PHE A 23 -10.31 14.91 7.85
C PHE A 23 -10.16 15.48 6.45
N VAL A 24 -10.56 16.74 6.26
CA VAL A 24 -10.50 17.41 4.97
C VAL A 24 -9.93 18.82 5.12
N ASN A 25 -9.12 19.22 4.14
CA ASN A 25 -8.77 20.61 3.90
C ASN A 25 -9.22 20.97 2.48
N HIS A 26 -10.29 21.76 2.37
CA HIS A 26 -10.84 22.16 1.07
C HIS A 26 -9.96 23.15 0.31
N GLU A 27 -9.24 24.03 0.99
CA GLU A 27 -8.35 25.02 0.37
C GLU A 27 -7.19 24.33 -0.37
N LYS A 28 -6.61 23.30 0.26
CA LYS A 28 -5.50 22.51 -0.31
C LYS A 28 -5.95 21.29 -1.10
N LYS A 29 -7.26 21.03 -1.19
CA LYS A 29 -7.84 19.79 -1.74
C LYS A 29 -7.21 18.52 -1.16
N MET A 30 -7.09 18.46 0.16
CA MET A 30 -6.51 17.30 0.87
C MET A 30 -7.57 16.55 1.65
N VAL A 31 -7.51 15.23 1.61
CA VAL A 31 -8.23 14.32 2.49
C VAL A 31 -7.21 13.54 3.31
N ILE A 32 -7.39 13.50 4.62
CA ILE A 32 -6.45 12.88 5.57
C ILE A 32 -7.17 11.77 6.31
N PHE A 33 -6.61 10.56 6.34
CA PHE A 33 -7.11 9.45 7.16
C PHE A 33 -6.11 9.08 8.27
N GLY A 34 -6.63 8.78 9.45
CA GLY A 34 -5.85 8.07 10.47
C GLY A 34 -5.94 6.58 10.20
N THR A 35 -4.80 5.92 10.07
CA THR A 35 -4.70 4.47 9.82
C THR A 35 -4.10 3.80 11.04
N TRP A 36 -4.58 2.61 11.42
CA TRP A 36 -4.05 1.90 12.58
C TRP A 36 -2.79 1.12 12.21
N ASP A 37 -1.79 1.14 13.09
CA ASP A 37 -0.53 0.40 12.95
C ASP A 37 -0.74 -1.11 12.74
N VAL A 38 -1.71 -1.69 13.44
CA VAL A 38 -2.11 -3.10 13.29
C VAL A 38 -2.76 -3.45 11.95
N GLU A 39 -3.18 -2.47 11.16
CA GLU A 39 -3.72 -2.66 9.81
C GLU A 39 -2.76 -2.10 8.73
N SER A 40 -1.54 -1.72 9.12
CA SER A 40 -0.49 -1.24 8.22
C SER A 40 0.49 -2.38 7.87
N GLU A 41 -0.04 -3.44 7.27
CA GLU A 41 0.80 -4.49 6.68
C GLU A 41 1.04 -4.20 5.19
N GLN A 42 2.28 -4.36 4.75
CA GLN A 42 2.60 -4.57 3.33
C GLN A 42 2.18 -3.45 2.35
N GLU A 43 2.44 -2.20 2.73
CA GLU A 43 2.26 -1.01 1.87
C GLU A 43 0.78 -0.66 1.61
N ARG A 44 -0.11 -1.18 2.45
CA ARG A 44 -1.54 -0.92 2.38
C ARG A 44 -2.03 -0.56 3.76
N ALA A 45 -2.74 0.55 3.83
CA ALA A 45 -3.37 0.96 5.07
C ALA A 45 -4.89 0.93 4.90
N VAL A 46 -5.58 0.18 5.74
CA VAL A 46 -7.05 0.13 5.71
C VAL A 46 -7.60 1.46 6.23
N ILE A 47 -8.44 2.12 5.44
CA ILE A 47 -9.06 3.42 5.82
C ILE A 47 -10.57 3.30 6.06
N LEU A 48 -11.21 2.27 5.52
CA LEU A 48 -12.63 2.01 5.71
C LEU A 48 -12.98 0.56 5.39
N ARG A 49 -13.87 -0.04 6.18
CA ARG A 49 -14.54 -1.31 5.85
C ARG A 49 -16.05 -1.08 5.86
N GLU A 50 -16.79 -1.65 4.91
CA GLU A 50 -18.26 -1.49 4.86
C GLU A 50 -18.93 -1.97 6.17
N ARG A 51 -18.37 -3.02 6.80
CA ARG A 51 -18.83 -3.51 8.11
C ARG A 51 -18.70 -2.50 9.27
N TRP A 52 -17.95 -1.40 9.10
CA TRP A 52 -17.84 -0.34 10.11
C TRP A 52 -19.05 0.61 10.11
N GLU A 53 -20.01 0.44 9.19
CA GLU A 53 -21.18 1.30 9.11
C GLU A 53 -22.03 1.27 10.39
N TYR A 54 -22.20 0.10 11.00
CA TYR A 54 -23.02 -0.09 12.20
C TYR A 54 -22.14 -0.62 13.35
N ASN A 55 -22.46 -0.22 14.58
CA ASN A 55 -21.85 -0.81 15.77
C ASN A 55 -22.58 -2.10 16.22
N SER A 56 -22.11 -2.74 17.29
CA SER A 56 -22.73 -3.94 17.87
C SER A 56 -24.18 -3.75 18.33
N SER A 57 -24.58 -2.50 18.61
CA SER A 57 -25.98 -2.13 18.92
C SER A 57 -26.79 -1.72 17.68
N ASN A 58 -26.32 -2.02 16.47
CA ASN A 58 -26.94 -1.70 15.19
C ASN A 58 -27.20 -0.19 14.95
N LYS A 59 -26.40 0.68 15.57
CA LYS A 59 -26.45 2.12 15.38
C LYS A 59 -25.43 2.55 14.34
N LYS A 60 -25.88 3.33 13.35
CA LYS A 60 -25.02 3.87 12.29
C LYS A 60 -23.96 4.80 12.87
N GLN A 61 -22.71 4.63 12.45
CA GLN A 61 -21.57 5.39 12.97
C GLN A 61 -21.41 6.72 12.20
N PRO A 62 -21.41 7.88 12.88
CA PRO A 62 -21.21 9.17 12.22
C PRO A 62 -19.87 9.28 11.49
N GLY A 63 -18.80 8.71 12.08
CA GLY A 63 -17.48 8.69 11.46
C GLY A 63 -17.45 7.93 10.13
N TYR A 64 -18.25 6.87 10.00
CA TYR A 64 -18.36 6.11 8.75
C TYR A 64 -18.96 6.95 7.62
N THR A 65 -20.05 7.66 7.93
CA THR A 65 -20.72 8.54 6.97
C THR A 65 -19.76 9.64 6.50
N GLN A 66 -19.02 10.24 7.44
CA GLN A 66 -18.02 11.25 7.12
C GLN A 66 -16.87 10.69 6.26
N ALA A 67 -16.37 9.50 6.56
CA ALA A 67 -15.33 8.83 5.77
C ALA A 67 -15.76 8.59 4.32
N ILE A 68 -17.01 8.15 4.10
CA ILE A 68 -17.58 7.99 2.75
C ILE A 68 -17.62 9.33 2.00
N GLU A 69 -18.05 10.42 2.64
CA GLU A 69 -18.05 11.75 2.00
C GLU A 69 -16.63 12.21 1.65
N HIS A 70 -15.65 12.00 2.52
CA HIS A 70 -14.25 12.30 2.22
C HIS A 70 -13.70 11.42 1.08
N ILE A 71 -14.10 10.15 0.99
CA ILE A 71 -13.74 9.28 -0.14
C ILE A 71 -14.31 9.83 -1.47
N LYS A 72 -15.52 10.37 -1.48
CA LYS A 72 -16.09 11.01 -2.68
C LYS A 72 -15.26 12.22 -3.12
N LEU A 73 -14.72 13.01 -2.19
CA LEU A 73 -13.85 14.14 -2.51
C LEU A 73 -12.55 13.69 -3.19
N ILE A 74 -11.98 12.55 -2.80
CA ILE A 74 -10.80 11.98 -3.46
C ILE A 74 -11.10 11.67 -4.94
N HIS A 75 -12.26 11.07 -5.23
CA HIS A 75 -12.70 10.84 -6.61
C HIS A 75 -12.93 12.15 -7.39
N GLN A 76 -13.22 13.26 -6.69
CA GLN A 76 -13.34 14.61 -7.27
C GLN A 76 -11.98 15.33 -7.40
N GLY A 77 -10.87 14.62 -7.21
CA GLY A 77 -9.52 15.14 -7.40
C GLY A 77 -8.85 15.72 -6.16
N TYR A 78 -9.33 15.37 -4.96
CA TYR A 78 -8.59 15.64 -3.73
C TYR A 78 -7.47 14.62 -3.55
N GLU A 79 -6.35 15.07 -3.03
CA GLU A 79 -5.21 14.19 -2.70
C GLU A 79 -5.44 13.49 -1.37
N LEU A 80 -5.17 12.18 -1.33
CA LEU A 80 -5.26 11.36 -0.12
C LEU A 80 -3.94 11.38 0.65
N TYR A 81 -4.03 11.58 1.95
CA TYR A 81 -2.93 11.49 2.90
C TYR A 81 -3.32 10.58 4.08
N THR A 82 -2.33 9.96 4.71
CA THR A 82 -2.52 9.17 5.93
C THR A 82 -1.51 9.54 7.02
N PHE A 83 -1.86 9.29 8.28
CA PHE A 83 -0.91 9.23 9.39
C PHE A 83 -1.17 7.98 10.22
N ASN A 84 -0.10 7.42 10.76
CA ASN A 84 -0.16 6.17 11.52
C ASN A 84 -0.62 6.43 12.97
N MET A 85 -1.60 5.67 13.44
CA MET A 85 -2.12 5.68 14.81
C MET A 85 -1.67 4.41 15.52
N ILE A 86 -0.98 4.57 16.64
CA ILE A 86 -0.45 3.46 17.44
C ILE A 86 -1.58 2.96 18.33
N PHE A 87 -1.98 1.71 18.13
CA PHE A 87 -3.05 1.08 18.87
C PHE A 87 -2.66 0.79 20.33
N SER A 88 -3.64 0.86 21.22
CA SER A 88 -3.61 0.26 22.55
C SER A 88 -4.95 -0.38 22.87
N GLU A 89 -4.91 -1.47 23.61
CA GLU A 89 -6.11 -2.11 24.15
C GLU A 89 -6.73 -1.22 25.24
N HIS A 90 -8.05 -1.05 25.21
CA HIS A 90 -8.75 -0.48 26.34
C HIS A 90 -8.74 -1.50 27.50
N PRO A 91 -8.31 -1.13 28.71
CA PRO A 91 -8.19 -2.07 29.84
C PRO A 91 -9.50 -2.82 30.15
N ASP A 92 -10.64 -2.14 29.98
CA ASP A 92 -11.96 -2.66 30.36
C ASP A 92 -12.87 -3.05 29.18
N ASN A 93 -12.48 -2.80 27.91
CA ASN A 93 -13.34 -3.09 26.76
C ASN A 93 -12.54 -3.32 25.46
N PRO A 94 -12.25 -4.58 25.10
CA PRO A 94 -11.48 -4.92 23.90
C PRO A 94 -12.09 -4.45 22.57
N GLU A 95 -13.40 -4.12 22.53
CA GLU A 95 -14.08 -3.64 21.31
C GLU A 95 -13.81 -2.16 21.01
N VAL A 96 -13.21 -1.42 21.95
CA VAL A 96 -12.92 0.01 21.80
C VAL A 96 -11.45 0.21 21.48
N ALA A 97 -11.15 0.62 20.25
CA ALA A 97 -9.80 0.97 19.86
C ALA A 97 -9.35 2.28 20.54
N VAL A 98 -8.26 2.22 21.31
CA VAL A 98 -7.67 3.40 21.97
C VAL A 98 -6.38 3.78 21.26
N ILE A 99 -6.24 5.07 20.94
CA ILE A 99 -5.00 5.61 20.34
C ILE A 99 -4.01 5.88 21.48
N LYS A 100 -2.91 5.12 21.53
CA LYS A 100 -1.81 5.31 22.49
C LYS A 100 -0.96 6.53 22.13
N ASP A 101 -0.58 6.61 20.86
CA ASP A 101 0.17 7.71 20.25
C ASP A 101 -0.06 7.68 18.74
N PHE A 102 0.53 8.59 17.99
CA PHE A 102 0.47 8.60 16.53
C PHE A 102 1.72 9.25 15.93
N GLU A 103 2.07 8.83 14.73
CA GLU A 103 3.18 9.41 13.97
C GLU A 103 2.80 10.80 13.45
N ARG A 104 3.68 11.77 13.66
CA ARG A 104 3.43 13.19 13.35
C ARG A 104 3.91 13.53 11.93
N ASN A 105 3.63 12.63 10.99
CA ASN A 105 3.92 12.80 9.57
C ASN A 105 2.67 12.49 8.75
N LEU A 106 2.43 13.28 7.69
CA LEU A 106 1.41 12.98 6.70
C LEU A 106 2.07 12.44 5.45
N GLU A 107 1.65 11.24 5.06
CA GLU A 107 2.15 10.58 3.86
C GLU A 107 1.09 10.61 2.78
N LYS A 108 1.46 11.01 1.57
CA LYS A 108 0.57 10.94 0.41
C LYS A 108 0.33 9.47 0.03
N ARG A 109 -0.93 9.11 -0.20
CA ARG A 109 -1.37 7.75 -0.56
C ARG A 109 -2.32 7.77 -1.76
N TYR A 110 -2.67 6.59 -2.23
CA TYR A 110 -3.56 6.37 -3.35
C TYR A 110 -4.73 5.49 -2.93
N LEU A 111 -5.93 5.92 -3.29
CA LEU A 111 -7.16 5.23 -2.90
C LEU A 111 -7.37 3.98 -3.76
N ARG A 112 -7.62 2.84 -3.11
CA ARG A 112 -8.04 1.61 -3.77
C ARG A 112 -9.25 1.00 -3.05
N LYS A 113 -10.21 0.50 -3.82
CA LYS A 113 -11.30 -0.36 -3.30
C LYS A 113 -11.04 -1.80 -3.72
N ASP A 114 -11.07 -2.72 -2.76
CA ASP A 114 -11.06 -4.16 -3.04
C ASP A 114 -12.18 -4.84 -2.24
N GLY A 115 -13.19 -5.35 -2.96
CA GLY A 115 -14.43 -5.84 -2.38
C GLY A 115 -15.11 -4.80 -1.46
N ALA A 116 -15.23 -5.14 -0.19
CA ALA A 116 -15.89 -4.34 0.85
C ALA A 116 -14.91 -3.48 1.68
N VAL A 117 -13.67 -3.32 1.24
CA VAL A 117 -12.61 -2.61 1.98
C VAL A 117 -11.98 -1.53 1.11
N TRP A 118 -11.73 -0.37 1.72
CA TRP A 118 -10.97 0.72 1.14
C TRP A 118 -9.58 0.81 1.77
N TYR A 119 -8.58 0.94 0.89
CA TYR A 119 -7.17 1.00 1.21
C TYR A 119 -6.57 2.34 0.76
N ALA A 120 -5.54 2.74 1.48
CA ALA A 120 -4.62 3.82 1.14
C ALA A 120 -3.24 3.22 0.82
N ASP A 121 -3.00 2.99 -0.46
CA ASP A 121 -1.80 2.37 -1.00
C ASP A 121 -0.67 3.41 -1.14
N PHE A 122 0.60 2.99 -1.02
CA PHE A 122 1.74 3.91 -1.26
C PHE A 122 1.95 4.25 -2.74
N PHE A 123 1.48 3.40 -3.64
CA PHE A 123 1.66 3.55 -5.09
C PHE A 123 0.31 3.66 -5.80
N PRO A 124 0.19 4.47 -6.87
CA PRO A 124 -1.06 4.63 -7.63
C PRO A 124 -1.47 3.33 -8.34
N ASN A 125 -0.52 2.43 -8.55
CA ASN A 125 -0.74 1.16 -9.19
C ASN A 125 0.25 0.11 -8.64
N PRO A 126 -0.19 -1.14 -8.37
CA PRO A 126 0.72 -2.21 -7.98
C PRO A 126 1.64 -2.66 -9.13
N PHE A 127 1.34 -2.23 -10.36
CA PHE A 127 2.21 -2.37 -11.52
C PHE A 127 2.81 -0.99 -11.87
N PRO A 128 4.14 -0.80 -11.77
CA PRO A 128 4.79 0.49 -12.03
C PRO A 128 4.48 1.10 -13.41
N ASP A 129 4.13 0.24 -14.38
CA ASP A 129 4.00 0.61 -15.79
C ASP A 129 2.55 0.80 -16.26
N GLU A 130 1.55 0.48 -15.44
CA GLU A 130 0.14 0.64 -15.80
C GLU A 130 -0.42 1.91 -15.14
N ILE A 131 -0.96 2.81 -15.96
CA ILE A 131 -1.70 3.99 -15.49
C ILE A 131 -3.17 3.59 -15.39
N PRO A 132 -3.93 4.00 -14.35
CA PRO A 132 -5.37 3.83 -14.33
C PRO A 132 -5.98 4.35 -15.62
N ALA A 133 -6.62 3.47 -16.38
CA ALA A 133 -7.25 3.83 -17.64
C ALA A 133 -8.35 4.87 -17.38
N PRO A 134 -8.51 5.90 -18.23
CA PRO A 134 -9.74 6.68 -18.23
C PRO A 134 -10.93 5.73 -18.45
N GLU A 135 -12.12 6.09 -17.94
CA GLU A 135 -13.36 5.28 -18.09
C GLU A 135 -13.74 4.98 -19.55
N ASN A 136 -13.10 5.67 -20.50
CA ASN A 136 -13.20 5.40 -21.93
C ASN A 136 -11.88 4.80 -22.43
N TYR A 137 -11.96 3.79 -23.30
CA TYR A 137 -10.83 3.13 -23.99
C TYR A 137 -10.04 4.06 -24.95
N ALA A 138 -9.87 5.33 -24.59
CA ALA A 138 -9.08 6.31 -25.32
C ALA A 138 -7.59 6.09 -25.00
N GLU A 139 -6.89 5.41 -25.91
CA GLU A 139 -5.45 5.19 -25.86
C GLU A 139 -4.67 6.45 -26.29
N GLY A 140 -3.43 6.62 -25.81
CA GLY A 140 -2.49 7.65 -26.30
C GLY A 140 -2.48 9.01 -25.57
N ALA A 141 -3.27 9.18 -24.50
CA ALA A 141 -3.21 10.39 -23.67
C ALA A 141 -1.89 10.44 -22.88
N LYS A 142 -1.05 11.46 -23.15
CA LYS A 142 0.17 11.71 -22.38
C LYS A 142 -0.21 12.27 -21.01
N LYS A 143 -0.03 11.47 -19.95
CA LYS A 143 -0.17 11.91 -18.57
C LYS A 143 1.22 11.99 -17.93
N GLN A 144 1.64 13.18 -17.51
CA GLN A 144 2.84 13.32 -16.69
C GLN A 144 2.52 12.79 -15.30
N VAL A 145 3.19 11.71 -14.91
CA VAL A 145 3.12 11.15 -13.56
C VAL A 145 4.37 11.59 -12.81
N THR A 146 4.21 12.46 -11.82
CA THR A 146 5.27 12.77 -10.87
C THR A 146 5.32 11.65 -9.85
N VAL A 147 6.17 10.64 -10.09
CA VAL A 147 6.38 9.56 -9.14
C VAL A 147 7.26 10.11 -8.03
N ASN A 148 6.76 10.17 -6.79
CA ASN A 148 7.63 10.34 -5.62
C ASN A 148 8.50 9.08 -5.55
N SER A 149 9.69 9.13 -6.12
CA SER A 149 10.70 8.11 -5.86
C SER A 149 11.09 8.27 -4.40
N TYR A 150 10.50 7.47 -3.51
CA TYR A 150 11.30 6.98 -2.39
C TYR A 150 12.61 6.52 -3.03
N GLU A 151 13.72 7.16 -2.70
CA GLU A 151 15.00 6.97 -3.37
C GLU A 151 15.42 5.51 -3.22
N ARG A 152 15.03 4.68 -4.17
CA ARG A 152 15.50 3.30 -4.28
C ARG A 152 16.95 3.41 -4.71
N ASP A 153 17.88 3.05 -3.83
CA ASP A 153 19.29 3.06 -4.16
C ASP A 153 19.57 2.04 -5.28
N PRO A 154 19.92 2.49 -6.51
CA PRO A 154 20.20 1.57 -7.61
C PRO A 154 21.39 0.65 -7.30
N ARG A 155 22.28 1.04 -6.37
CA ARG A 155 23.40 0.20 -5.91
C ARG A 155 22.89 -0.98 -5.09
N ALA A 156 21.85 -0.79 -4.29
CA ALA A 156 21.24 -1.88 -3.53
C ALA A 156 20.61 -2.91 -4.49
N ARG A 157 19.87 -2.44 -5.51
CA ARG A 157 19.36 -3.33 -6.57
C ARG A 157 20.48 -4.11 -7.23
N GLN A 158 21.56 -3.41 -7.62
CA GLN A 158 22.69 -4.05 -8.30
C GLN A 158 23.36 -5.08 -7.39
N ALA A 159 23.62 -4.77 -6.12
CA ALA A 159 24.21 -5.70 -5.16
C ALA A 159 23.35 -6.96 -4.95
N CYS A 160 22.02 -6.82 -4.94
CA CYS A 160 21.09 -7.95 -4.90
C CYS A 160 21.25 -8.86 -6.13
N ILE A 161 21.32 -8.26 -7.33
CA ILE A 161 21.49 -8.99 -8.59
C ILE A 161 22.87 -9.64 -8.68
N ASP A 162 23.93 -8.94 -8.25
CA ASP A 162 25.29 -9.46 -8.24
C ASP A 162 25.41 -10.70 -7.33
N HIS A 163 24.68 -10.71 -6.22
CA HIS A 163 24.64 -11.84 -5.29
C HIS A 163 23.75 -13.00 -5.78
N TYR A 164 22.53 -12.70 -6.23
CA TYR A 164 21.51 -13.73 -6.49
C TYR A 164 21.37 -14.13 -7.96
N GLY A 165 21.87 -13.33 -8.88
CA GLY A 165 21.65 -13.42 -10.33
C GLY A 165 20.27 -12.92 -10.76
N THR A 166 19.93 -13.20 -12.01
CA THR A 166 18.69 -12.76 -12.68
C THR A 166 17.64 -13.86 -12.81
N VAL A 167 17.85 -15.01 -12.17
CA VAL A 167 16.88 -16.10 -12.16
C VAL A 167 15.83 -15.85 -11.08
N CYS A 168 14.56 -15.92 -11.45
CA CYS A 168 13.43 -15.71 -10.54
C CYS A 168 13.47 -16.71 -9.37
N LYS A 169 13.51 -16.23 -8.13
CA LYS A 169 13.55 -17.09 -6.94
C LYS A 169 12.22 -17.77 -6.60
N CYS A 170 11.10 -17.36 -7.21
CA CYS A 170 9.82 -18.04 -7.05
C CYS A 170 9.60 -19.19 -8.03
N CYS A 171 9.77 -18.95 -9.33
CA CYS A 171 9.42 -19.91 -10.38
C CYS A 171 10.61 -20.45 -11.18
N GLY A 172 11.83 -19.95 -10.95
CA GLY A 172 13.02 -20.37 -11.68
C GLY A 172 13.11 -19.85 -13.13
N PHE A 173 12.19 -18.97 -13.55
CA PHE A 173 12.24 -18.37 -14.88
C PHE A 173 13.51 -17.52 -15.07
N ASP A 174 14.16 -17.71 -16.20
CA ASP A 174 15.39 -17.04 -16.61
C ASP A 174 15.17 -16.42 -17.99
N PHE A 175 15.20 -15.08 -18.05
CA PHE A 175 14.95 -14.34 -19.28
C PHE A 175 16.06 -14.53 -20.31
N GLU A 176 17.31 -14.60 -19.88
CA GLU A 176 18.44 -14.78 -20.81
C GLU A 176 18.40 -16.18 -21.43
N LYS A 177 18.04 -17.20 -20.64
CA LYS A 177 17.89 -18.56 -21.14
C LYS A 177 16.78 -18.69 -22.18
N ILE A 178 15.67 -17.97 -22.03
CA ILE A 178 14.48 -18.09 -22.90
C ILE A 178 14.55 -17.14 -24.10
N TYR A 179 15.03 -15.91 -23.90
CA TYR A 179 15.01 -14.83 -24.90
C TYR A 179 16.41 -14.47 -25.43
N GLY A 180 17.46 -15.15 -24.98
CA GLY A 180 18.84 -14.87 -25.36
C GLY A 180 19.30 -13.49 -24.88
N GLU A 181 20.14 -12.82 -25.67
CA GLU A 181 20.73 -11.53 -25.31
C GLU A 181 19.67 -10.45 -24.99
N HIS A 182 18.46 -10.55 -25.56
CA HIS A 182 17.37 -9.62 -25.27
C HIS A 182 16.87 -9.70 -23.81
N GLY A 183 16.97 -10.87 -23.18
CA GLY A 183 16.57 -11.09 -21.79
C GLY A 183 17.69 -10.88 -20.77
N LYS A 184 18.91 -10.57 -21.22
CA LYS A 184 20.08 -10.47 -20.36
C LYS A 184 19.94 -9.35 -19.35
N GLY A 185 20.23 -9.64 -18.08
CA GLY A 185 20.12 -8.66 -17.00
C GLY A 185 18.68 -8.34 -16.59
N PHE A 186 17.67 -8.86 -17.29
CA PHE A 186 16.28 -8.48 -17.06
C PHE A 186 15.65 -9.27 -15.90
N ILE A 187 15.43 -8.56 -14.79
CA ILE A 187 14.73 -9.08 -13.61
C ILE A 187 14.20 -7.93 -12.75
N HIS A 188 13.11 -8.17 -12.01
CA HIS A 188 12.64 -7.25 -10.97
C HIS A 188 13.24 -7.63 -9.61
N VAL A 189 13.48 -6.64 -8.75
CA VAL A 189 13.91 -6.85 -7.37
C VAL A 189 12.77 -6.44 -6.44
N HIS A 190 12.33 -7.39 -5.62
CA HIS A 190 11.25 -7.23 -4.65
C HIS A 190 11.83 -7.06 -3.25
N HIS A 191 11.31 -6.10 -2.47
CA HIS A 191 11.68 -5.97 -1.06
C HIS A 191 10.83 -6.93 -0.23
N ILE A 192 11.46 -7.85 0.49
CA ILE A 192 10.81 -8.83 1.35
C ILE A 192 10.12 -8.12 2.53
N LYS A 193 10.76 -7.06 3.04
CA LYS A 193 10.19 -6.17 4.05
C LYS A 193 9.77 -4.85 3.40
N PRO A 194 8.56 -4.37 3.64
CA PRO A 194 8.12 -3.08 3.13
C PRO A 194 8.97 -1.92 3.68
N LEU A 195 9.46 -1.04 2.80
CA LEU A 195 10.37 0.06 3.18
C LEU A 195 9.75 1.06 4.18
N HIS A 196 8.43 1.20 4.23
CA HIS A 196 7.74 2.09 5.17
C HIS A 196 7.70 1.58 6.62
N THR A 197 7.97 0.28 6.84
CA THR A 197 8.11 -0.27 8.20
C THR A 197 9.51 -0.04 8.77
N LEU A 198 10.41 0.52 7.96
CA LEU A 198 11.81 0.67 8.23
C LEU A 198 12.06 2.19 8.36
N GLY A 199 12.37 2.65 9.58
CA GLY A 199 12.45 4.09 9.89
C GLY A 199 13.42 4.88 9.00
N GLU A 200 13.38 6.22 9.08
CA GLU A 200 14.08 7.18 8.19
C GLU A 200 15.62 7.00 8.01
N ASN A 201 16.26 6.06 8.72
CA ASN A 201 17.69 5.73 8.63
C ASN A 201 17.99 4.25 8.40
N TYR A 202 17.02 3.46 7.93
CA TYR A 202 17.27 2.04 7.68
C TYR A 202 18.15 1.84 6.44
N ALA A 203 19.33 1.27 6.66
CA ALA A 203 20.17 0.78 5.57
C ALA A 203 19.62 -0.56 5.09
N VAL A 204 19.06 -0.58 3.87
CA VAL A 204 18.60 -1.83 3.24
C VAL A 204 19.75 -2.81 3.13
N ASP A 205 19.51 -4.07 3.54
CA ASP A 205 20.43 -5.17 3.28
C ASP A 205 20.04 -5.82 1.93
N PRO A 206 20.84 -5.66 0.86
CA PRO A 206 20.48 -6.18 -0.44
C PRO A 206 20.36 -7.70 -0.54
N ILE A 207 20.92 -8.41 0.42
CA ILE A 207 20.88 -9.87 0.50
C ILE A 207 19.65 -10.27 1.31
N ASN A 208 19.47 -9.71 2.50
CA ASN A 208 18.43 -10.19 3.42
C ASN A 208 17.05 -9.54 3.23
N ASP A 209 16.99 -8.34 2.66
CA ASP A 209 15.73 -7.60 2.52
C ASP A 209 15.19 -7.59 1.08
N MET A 210 15.93 -8.14 0.11
CA MET A 210 15.57 -8.08 -1.29
C MET A 210 15.72 -9.43 -2.00
N ILE A 211 14.90 -9.65 -3.03
CA ILE A 211 14.89 -10.90 -3.78
C ILE A 211 14.57 -10.69 -5.27
N PRO A 212 15.29 -11.33 -6.21
CA PRO A 212 14.96 -11.26 -7.62
C PRO A 212 13.72 -12.09 -7.99
N LEU A 213 12.76 -11.46 -8.67
CA LEU A 213 11.53 -12.06 -9.17
C LEU A 213 11.28 -11.67 -10.64
N CYS A 214 10.70 -12.59 -11.42
CA CYS A 214 10.20 -12.22 -12.75
C CYS A 214 8.98 -11.29 -12.60
N PRO A 215 8.64 -10.47 -13.63
CA PRO A 215 7.49 -9.56 -13.58
C PRO A 215 6.18 -10.25 -13.17
N ASN A 216 5.94 -11.47 -13.66
CA ASN A 216 4.73 -12.23 -13.33
C ASN A 216 4.69 -12.63 -11.84
N CYS A 217 5.78 -13.19 -11.31
CA CYS A 217 5.84 -13.54 -9.89
C CYS A 217 5.80 -12.30 -9.01
N HIS A 218 6.49 -11.23 -9.39
CA HIS A 218 6.48 -9.96 -8.66
C HIS A 218 5.05 -9.39 -8.57
N ALA A 219 4.31 -9.42 -9.68
CA ALA A 219 2.91 -9.06 -9.70
C ALA A 219 2.04 -9.94 -8.81
N MET A 220 2.24 -11.27 -8.84
CA MET A 220 1.46 -12.20 -8.03
C MET A 220 1.73 -12.07 -6.53
N VAL A 221 2.97 -11.75 -6.14
CA VAL A 221 3.30 -11.43 -4.74
C VAL A 221 2.44 -10.26 -4.25
N HIS A 222 2.21 -9.25 -5.08
CA HIS A 222 1.42 -8.07 -4.72
C HIS A 222 -0.08 -8.19 -5.00
N ARG A 223 -0.56 -9.30 -5.56
CA ARG A 223 -1.96 -9.44 -5.97
C ARG A 223 -2.86 -9.87 -4.82
N GLY A 224 -3.90 -9.08 -4.52
CA GLY A 224 -4.88 -9.35 -3.46
C GLY A 224 -4.97 -8.17 -2.47
N SER A 225 -5.51 -8.44 -1.28
CA SER A 225 -5.49 -7.52 -0.13
C SER A 225 -4.17 -7.58 0.64
N GLU A 226 -3.53 -8.74 0.67
CA GLU A 226 -2.25 -9.01 1.35
C GLU A 226 -1.18 -9.40 0.31
N VAL A 227 0.02 -8.87 0.48
CA VAL A 227 1.26 -9.33 -0.17
C VAL A 227 1.59 -10.73 0.34
N LEU A 228 1.68 -11.66 -0.60
CA LEU A 228 2.02 -13.03 -0.28
C LEU A 228 3.50 -13.14 0.11
N LEU A 229 3.78 -13.95 1.13
CA LEU A 229 5.15 -14.35 1.40
C LEU A 229 5.70 -15.11 0.18
N ILE A 230 7.00 -14.92 -0.10
CA ILE A 230 7.68 -15.63 -1.18
C ILE A 230 7.49 -17.14 -1.08
N SER A 231 7.57 -17.69 0.14
CA SER A 231 7.33 -19.12 0.42
C SER A 231 5.92 -19.57 0.02
N GLN A 232 4.90 -18.78 0.35
CA GLN A 232 3.51 -19.06 -0.01
C GLN A 232 3.31 -19.05 -1.53
N LEU A 233 3.94 -18.11 -2.24
CA LEU A 233 3.85 -18.09 -3.70
C LEU A 233 4.55 -19.31 -4.32
N ILE A 234 5.72 -19.70 -3.80
CA ILE A 234 6.43 -20.91 -4.24
C ILE A 234 5.54 -22.15 -4.06
N GLU A 235 4.88 -22.30 -2.92
CA GLU A 235 3.95 -23.42 -2.67
C GLU A 235 2.79 -23.43 -3.68
N LYS A 236 2.18 -22.27 -3.93
CA LYS A 236 1.10 -22.14 -4.93
C LYS A 236 1.53 -22.52 -6.34
N ILE A 237 2.78 -22.22 -6.73
CA ILE A 237 3.33 -22.60 -8.03
C ILE A 237 3.56 -24.12 -8.10
N LYS A 238 4.16 -24.70 -7.05
CA LYS A 238 4.49 -26.13 -6.99
C LYS A 238 3.26 -27.03 -7.08
N ILE A 239 2.15 -26.64 -6.46
CA ILE A 239 0.88 -27.39 -6.48
C ILE A 239 0.35 -27.55 -7.91
N LYS A 240 0.63 -26.62 -8.83
CA LYS A 240 0.11 -26.67 -10.22
C LYS A 240 1.01 -27.39 -11.21
N SER A 241 2.30 -27.55 -10.93
CA SER A 241 3.23 -28.28 -11.80
C SER A 241 2.96 -29.78 -11.91
N GLY A 242 2.01 -30.33 -11.14
CA GLY A 242 1.53 -31.71 -11.25
C GLY A 242 0.42 -31.94 -12.30
N ASP A 243 -0.23 -30.87 -12.79
CA ASP A 243 -1.45 -30.96 -13.62
C ASP A 243 -1.27 -30.45 -15.07
N TYR A 244 -0.06 -30.03 -15.44
CA TYR A 244 0.25 -29.60 -16.81
C TYR A 244 1.13 -30.65 -17.51
N THR A 245 0.56 -31.83 -17.74
CA THR A 245 0.97 -32.67 -18.89
C THR A 245 0.02 -32.36 -20.03
N GLY A 246 0.42 -31.42 -20.88
CA GLY A 246 -0.10 -31.29 -22.24
C GLY A 246 0.67 -32.21 -23.17
#